data_AF-A0A817UID1-F1
#
_entry.id   AF-A0A817UID1-F1
#
_cell.length_a   1.000
_cell.length_b   1.000
_cell.length_c   1.000
_cell.angle_alpha   90.00
_cell.angle_beta   90.00
_cell.angle_gamma   90.00
#
_symmetry.space_group_name_H-M   'P 1'
#
loop_
_entity.id
_entity.type
_entity.pdbx_description
1 polymer ?
#
loop_
_entity_poly.entity_id
_entity_poly.type
_entity_poly.pdbx_seq_one_letter_code
_entity_poly.pdbx_strand_id
1 'polypeptide(L)'
;MHLYVVPTYKQLWACKAIIRNDSILCNRSKMYQCHNSSKCISIYRLNDNVRDCPYNDDEQLTMVNSTCKLDYFKNYFKCKKENRCISRHLVGNGICDCTEHEPGLCEDENPDYDLSRKKVSFQTICDGFTELLPIIIDGQNQTDETECEQWSCNNTYTHCNSLWNCFDGAHEIDCDRLPTINCPLYHHICISSNTTQFMCLPIEKANNGQIDCLGSTDEPK
;
A
#
# COMPACT_ATOMS: atom_id res chain seq x y z
N MET A 1 -20.96 -13.00 21.52
CA MET A 1 -21.88 -13.60 20.52
C MET A 1 -21.17 -13.75 19.16
N HIS A 2 -19.96 -14.32 19.10
CA HIS A 2 -19.17 -14.44 17.85
C HIS A 2 -18.49 -15.82 17.66
N LEU A 3 -18.57 -16.71 18.65
CA LEU A 3 -17.85 -17.99 18.65
C LEU A 3 -18.52 -19.12 17.84
N TYR A 4 -19.76 -18.92 17.41
CA TYR A 4 -20.53 -19.96 16.70
C TYR A 4 -20.73 -19.68 15.21
N VAL A 5 -20.32 -18.52 14.69
CA VAL A 5 -20.58 -18.13 13.28
C VAL A 5 -19.67 -18.88 12.31
N VAL A 6 -18.38 -19.02 12.64
CA VAL A 6 -17.40 -19.68 11.74
C VAL A 6 -17.64 -21.20 11.62
N PRO A 7 -17.92 -21.95 12.71
CA PRO A 7 -18.20 -23.39 12.60
C PRO A 7 -19.55 -23.66 11.90
N THR A 8 -20.57 -22.85 12.15
CA THR A 8 -21.88 -23.00 11.48
C THR A 8 -21.81 -22.65 9.99
N TYR A 9 -21.01 -21.66 9.58
CA TYR A 9 -20.77 -21.35 8.17
C TYR A 9 -20.13 -22.53 7.41
N LYS A 10 -19.12 -23.20 8.00
CA LYS A 10 -18.51 -24.40 7.40
C LYS A 10 -19.49 -25.57 7.28
N GLN A 11 -20.35 -25.78 8.28
CA GLN A 11 -21.37 -26.85 8.24
C GLN A 11 -22.50 -26.56 7.23
N LEU A 12 -22.88 -25.28 7.05
CA LEU A 12 -23.92 -24.88 6.10
C LEU A 12 -23.42 -24.75 4.65
N TRP A 13 -22.09 -24.70 4.42
CA TRP A 13 -21.49 -24.70 3.08
C TRP A 13 -21.85 -25.97 2.29
N ALA A 14 -21.93 -27.12 2.97
CA ALA A 14 -22.38 -28.38 2.39
C ALA A 14 -23.90 -28.43 2.11
N CYS A 15 -24.69 -27.57 2.77
CA CYS A 15 -26.15 -27.48 2.62
C CYS A 15 -26.58 -26.35 1.67
N LYS A 16 -25.74 -25.96 0.71
CA LYS A 16 -26.26 -25.24 -0.46
C LYS A 16 -27.21 -26.17 -1.21
N ALA A 17 -28.51 -25.97 -0.94
CA ALA A 17 -29.59 -26.60 -1.68
C ALA A 17 -29.23 -26.62 -3.16
N ILE A 18 -29.14 -27.82 -3.73
CA ILE A 18 -29.11 -27.99 -5.17
C ILE A 18 -30.48 -27.50 -5.63
N ILE A 19 -30.58 -26.22 -6.00
CA ILE A 19 -31.80 -25.68 -6.61
C ILE A 19 -31.86 -26.29 -8.00
N ARG A 20 -32.50 -27.45 -8.10
CA ARG A 20 -32.89 -28.03 -9.39
C ARG A 20 -34.03 -27.19 -9.94
N ASN A 21 -33.82 -26.70 -11.17
CA ASN A 21 -34.73 -25.88 -11.95
C ASN A 21 -35.09 -24.54 -11.30
N ASP A 22 -34.52 -23.48 -11.85
CA ASP A 22 -35.32 -22.51 -12.59
C ASP A 22 -34.40 -21.69 -13.49
N SER A 23 -34.50 -21.90 -14.80
CA SER A 23 -33.83 -21.09 -15.84
C SER A 23 -34.01 -19.58 -15.64
N ILE A 24 -35.06 -19.17 -14.93
CA ILE A 24 -35.38 -17.79 -14.54
C ILE A 24 -34.33 -17.20 -13.57
N LEU A 25 -33.76 -18.00 -12.66
CA LEU A 25 -32.73 -17.54 -11.73
C LEU A 25 -31.39 -17.31 -12.42
N CYS A 26 -31.00 -18.22 -13.32
CA CYS A 26 -29.78 -18.12 -14.12
C CYS A 26 -29.80 -16.91 -15.06
N ASN A 27 -31.00 -16.53 -15.54
CA ASN A 27 -31.18 -15.41 -16.46
C ASN A 27 -31.15 -14.02 -15.77
N ARG A 28 -30.80 -13.95 -14.48
CA ARG A 28 -30.58 -12.68 -13.77
C ARG A 28 -29.19 -12.13 -14.10
N SER A 29 -29.08 -10.81 -14.18
CA SER A 29 -27.83 -10.11 -14.53
C SER A 29 -26.63 -10.38 -13.61
N LYS A 30 -26.84 -10.95 -12.41
CA LYS A 30 -25.79 -11.25 -11.43
C LYS A 30 -25.58 -12.75 -11.19
N MET A 31 -25.99 -13.58 -12.14
CA MET A 31 -25.84 -15.04 -12.08
C MET A 31 -24.99 -15.53 -13.25
N TYR A 32 -24.16 -16.54 -12.99
CA TYR A 32 -23.36 -17.26 -13.96
C TYR A 32 -23.90 -18.69 -14.06
N GLN A 33 -24.08 -19.19 -15.28
CA GLN A 33 -24.43 -20.58 -15.51
C GLN A 33 -23.16 -21.35 -15.84
N CYS A 34 -22.87 -22.38 -15.04
CA CYS A 34 -21.74 -23.27 -15.24
C CYS A 34 -21.84 -23.97 -16.61
N HIS A 35 -20.72 -24.10 -17.31
CA HIS A 35 -20.64 -24.79 -18.58
C HIS A 35 -21.09 -26.26 -18.44
N ASN A 36 -21.80 -26.76 -19.46
CA ASN A 36 -22.35 -28.13 -19.48
C ASN A 36 -23.14 -28.52 -18.22
N SER A 37 -23.73 -27.54 -17.53
CA SER A 37 -24.49 -27.75 -16.31
C SER A 37 -25.70 -26.82 -16.24
N SER A 38 -26.74 -27.26 -15.54
CA SER A 38 -27.86 -26.41 -15.15
C SER A 38 -27.58 -25.66 -13.83
N LYS A 39 -26.39 -25.82 -13.25
CA LYS A 39 -25.99 -25.15 -12.02
C LYS A 39 -25.71 -23.69 -12.32
N CYS A 40 -26.31 -22.81 -11.53
CA CYS A 40 -26.07 -21.38 -11.60
C CYS A 40 -25.58 -20.87 -10.26
N ILE A 41 -24.59 -19.99 -10.33
CA ILE A 41 -23.90 -19.42 -9.19
C ILE A 41 -23.96 -17.91 -9.28
N SER A 42 -23.70 -17.23 -8.17
CA SER A 42 -23.56 -15.78 -8.22
C SER A 42 -22.30 -15.44 -9.00
N ILE A 43 -22.34 -14.39 -9.81
CA ILE A 43 -21.14 -13.86 -10.48
C ILE A 43 -20.05 -13.41 -9.48
N TYR A 44 -20.32 -13.33 -8.18
CA TYR A 44 -19.31 -13.01 -7.16
C TYR A 44 -18.47 -14.22 -6.73
N ARG A 45 -18.85 -15.42 -7.18
CA ARG A 45 -18.18 -16.70 -6.93
C ARG A 45 -17.40 -17.17 -8.14
N LEU A 46 -16.93 -16.22 -8.93
CA LEU A 46 -16.11 -16.48 -10.08
C LEU A 46 -14.70 -16.08 -9.70
N ASN A 47 -13.74 -16.97 -9.91
CA ASN A 47 -12.34 -16.73 -9.60
C ASN A 47 -12.13 -16.28 -8.14
N ASP A 48 -12.80 -16.99 -7.23
CA ASP A 48 -12.67 -16.84 -5.77
C ASP A 48 -11.82 -17.96 -5.12
N ASN A 49 -11.10 -18.71 -5.95
CA ASN A 49 -10.36 -19.92 -5.62
C ASN A 49 -11.23 -21.06 -5.06
N VAL A 50 -12.56 -21.01 -5.26
CA VAL A 50 -13.50 -22.04 -4.81
C VAL A 50 -14.20 -22.67 -6.00
N ARG A 51 -13.99 -23.98 -6.19
CA ARG A 51 -14.72 -24.75 -7.21
C ARG A 51 -16.20 -24.88 -6.84
N ASP A 52 -17.00 -23.98 -7.37
CA ASP A 52 -18.45 -24.02 -7.36
C ASP A 52 -19.02 -24.72 -8.61
N CYS A 53 -18.38 -24.69 -9.78
CA CYS A 53 -18.88 -25.37 -10.98
C CYS A 53 -18.38 -26.82 -11.13
N PRO A 54 -19.20 -27.73 -11.71
CA PRO A 54 -18.80 -29.13 -11.89
C PRO A 54 -17.55 -29.31 -12.76
N TYR A 55 -17.30 -28.39 -13.69
CA TYR A 55 -16.15 -28.45 -14.60
C TYR A 55 -15.07 -27.42 -14.27
N ASN A 56 -15.16 -26.75 -13.12
CA ASN A 56 -14.18 -25.75 -12.66
C ASN A 56 -13.99 -24.59 -13.65
N ASP A 57 -15.04 -24.27 -14.41
CA ASP A 57 -15.09 -23.19 -15.39
C ASP A 57 -15.28 -21.80 -14.74
N ASP A 58 -15.80 -21.76 -13.52
CA ASP A 58 -15.85 -20.60 -12.64
C ASP A 58 -14.47 -20.08 -12.22
N GLU A 59 -13.51 -20.98 -12.05
CA GLU A 59 -12.13 -20.66 -11.64
C GLU A 59 -11.15 -20.57 -12.82
N GLN A 60 -11.60 -20.91 -14.03
CA GLN A 60 -10.78 -20.90 -15.25
C GLN A 60 -11.23 -19.83 -16.24
N LEU A 61 -11.66 -18.68 -15.72
CA LEU A 61 -12.01 -17.53 -16.54
C LEU A 61 -10.78 -16.94 -17.24
N THR A 62 -10.43 -17.50 -18.38
CA THR A 62 -9.60 -16.86 -19.39
C THR A 62 -10.44 -15.75 -20.03
N MET A 63 -10.41 -14.54 -19.45
CA MET A 63 -11.10 -13.41 -20.06
C MET A 63 -10.46 -13.08 -21.41
N VAL A 64 -11.16 -13.48 -22.48
CA VAL A 64 -10.94 -12.98 -23.83
C VAL A 64 -11.08 -11.45 -23.78
N ASN A 65 -10.01 -10.75 -24.19
CA ASN A 65 -9.88 -9.29 -24.32
C ASN A 65 -9.65 -8.46 -23.05
N SER A 66 -8.46 -8.61 -22.46
CA SER A 66 -7.53 -7.53 -22.02
C SER A 66 -8.03 -6.40 -21.11
N THR A 67 -9.25 -6.47 -20.63
CA THR A 67 -9.83 -5.50 -19.72
C THR A 67 -10.89 -6.23 -18.92
N CYS A 68 -10.81 -6.17 -17.59
CA CYS A 68 -11.92 -6.49 -16.72
C CYS A 68 -13.07 -5.47 -17.01
N LYS A 69 -13.74 -5.61 -18.18
CA LYS A 69 -14.70 -4.68 -18.81
C LYS A 69 -16.06 -5.36 -19.03
N LEU A 70 -16.70 -5.68 -17.92
CA LEU A 70 -18.12 -5.86 -17.80
C LEU A 70 -18.53 -4.90 -16.67
N ASP A 71 -19.64 -4.19 -16.81
CA ASP A 71 -20.13 -3.20 -15.84
C ASP A 71 -20.35 -3.77 -14.40
N TYR A 72 -20.13 -5.07 -14.20
CA TYR A 72 -20.22 -5.81 -12.94
C TYR A 72 -18.96 -5.70 -12.02
N PHE A 73 -17.87 -5.06 -12.47
CA PHE A 73 -16.53 -5.19 -11.87
C PHE A 73 -16.13 -4.25 -10.70
N LYS A 74 -17.07 -3.63 -9.97
CA LYS A 74 -16.69 -3.01 -8.68
C LYS A 74 -16.10 -4.02 -7.69
N ASN A 75 -16.31 -5.31 -7.90
CA ASN A 75 -15.94 -6.39 -6.97
C ASN A 75 -14.74 -7.22 -7.42
N TYR A 76 -14.02 -6.81 -8.47
CA TYR A 76 -12.84 -7.52 -8.95
C TYR A 76 -11.61 -6.60 -8.99
N PHE A 77 -10.45 -7.22 -8.91
CA PHE A 77 -9.12 -6.61 -8.98
C PHE A 77 -8.38 -7.17 -10.20
N LYS A 78 -7.71 -6.31 -10.97
CA LYS A 78 -6.94 -6.71 -12.14
C LYS A 78 -5.47 -6.85 -11.76
N CYS A 79 -4.91 -8.05 -11.87
CA CYS A 79 -3.46 -8.26 -11.87
C CYS A 79 -2.91 -7.62 -13.14
N LYS A 80 -2.10 -6.57 -13.00
CA LYS A 80 -1.57 -5.75 -14.09
C LYS A 80 -0.65 -6.56 -14.99
N LYS A 81 0.23 -7.39 -14.41
CA LYS A 81 1.22 -8.18 -15.16
C LYS A 81 0.63 -9.43 -15.82
N GLU A 82 -0.33 -10.09 -15.17
CA GLU A 82 -0.89 -11.36 -15.68
C GLU A 82 -2.13 -11.19 -16.56
N ASN A 83 -2.64 -9.97 -16.70
CA ASN A 83 -3.90 -9.68 -17.38
C ASN A 83 -5.06 -10.62 -16.91
N ARG A 84 -5.02 -11.00 -15.63
CA ARG A 84 -5.99 -11.82 -14.91
C ARG A 84 -6.79 -10.94 -13.95
N CYS A 85 -8.05 -11.31 -13.68
CA CYS A 85 -8.90 -10.57 -12.73
C CYS A 85 -9.27 -11.50 -11.56
N ILE A 86 -8.91 -11.15 -10.33
CA ILE A 86 -9.28 -11.91 -9.11
C ILE A 86 -10.43 -11.22 -8.38
N SER A 87 -11.15 -11.97 -7.54
CA SER A 87 -12.20 -11.39 -6.70
C SER A 87 -11.60 -10.46 -5.63
N ARG A 88 -12.24 -9.32 -5.34
CA ARG A 88 -11.70 -8.31 -4.41
C ARG A 88 -11.49 -8.79 -2.98
N HIS A 89 -12.20 -9.82 -2.54
CA HIS A 89 -12.00 -10.35 -1.19
C HIS A 89 -10.67 -11.10 -1.03
N LEU A 90 -9.98 -11.36 -2.14
CA LEU A 90 -8.64 -11.92 -2.18
C LEU A 90 -7.55 -10.85 -2.04
N VAL A 91 -7.86 -9.58 -2.28
CA VAL A 91 -6.89 -8.46 -2.18
C VAL A 91 -6.57 -8.17 -0.72
N GLY A 92 -5.30 -8.25 -0.33
CA GLY A 92 -4.82 -7.96 1.01
C GLY A 92 -5.14 -9.08 2.01
N ASN A 93 -5.27 -10.33 1.54
CA ASN A 93 -5.64 -11.48 2.36
C ASN A 93 -4.42 -12.19 2.99
N GLY A 94 -3.20 -11.72 2.70
CA GLY A 94 -1.92 -12.28 3.12
C GLY A 94 -1.40 -13.43 2.25
N ILE A 95 -2.08 -13.75 1.15
CA ILE A 95 -1.74 -14.79 0.18
C ILE A 95 -1.58 -14.11 -1.17
N CYS A 96 -0.56 -14.50 -1.93
CA CYS A 96 -0.40 -13.95 -3.26
C CYS A 96 -1.32 -14.66 -4.25
N ASP A 97 -2.47 -14.05 -4.56
CA ASP A 97 -3.45 -14.59 -5.49
C ASP A 97 -3.16 -14.17 -6.94
N CYS A 98 -2.51 -13.02 -7.15
CA CYS A 98 -1.74 -12.77 -8.37
C CYS A 98 -0.41 -13.57 -8.32
N THR A 99 0.24 -13.84 -9.46
CA THR A 99 1.55 -14.52 -9.41
C THR A 99 2.62 -13.64 -8.78
N GLU A 100 3.38 -14.24 -7.87
CA GLU A 100 4.61 -13.65 -7.32
C GLU A 100 5.67 -13.62 -8.42
N HIS A 101 5.92 -12.43 -8.96
CA HIS A 101 6.94 -12.25 -10.00
C HIS A 101 8.33 -12.06 -9.40
N GLU A 102 8.42 -11.50 -8.20
CA GLU A 102 9.65 -11.31 -7.43
C GLU A 102 9.36 -11.53 -5.94
N PRO A 103 10.34 -11.96 -5.14
CA PRO A 103 10.14 -12.22 -3.71
C PRO A 103 9.57 -11.01 -2.97
N GLY A 104 8.39 -11.17 -2.37
CA GLY A 104 7.70 -10.09 -1.63
C GLY A 104 6.97 -9.06 -2.50
N LEU A 105 6.88 -9.30 -3.80
CA LEU A 105 6.27 -8.43 -4.79
C LEU A 105 4.98 -9.06 -5.32
N CYS A 106 3.92 -8.82 -4.57
CA CYS A 106 2.60 -9.34 -4.86
C CYS A 106 1.63 -8.21 -5.13
N GLU A 107 1.01 -8.19 -6.31
CA GLU A 107 0.22 -7.03 -6.76
C GLU A 107 -1.09 -6.83 -6.00
N ASP A 108 -1.74 -7.91 -5.60
CA ASP A 108 -2.98 -7.90 -4.83
C ASP A 108 -2.73 -7.65 -3.34
N GLU A 109 -1.55 -8.02 -2.83
CA GLU A 109 -1.17 -7.73 -1.44
C GLU A 109 -0.50 -6.36 -1.28
N ASN A 110 0.14 -5.86 -2.34
CA ASN A 110 0.88 -4.61 -2.33
C ASN A 110 0.61 -3.79 -3.61
N PRO A 111 -0.64 -3.32 -3.82
CA PRO A 111 -1.07 -2.70 -5.08
C PRO A 111 -0.35 -1.40 -5.45
N ASP A 112 0.20 -0.71 -4.46
CA ASP A 112 0.92 0.57 -4.61
C ASP A 112 2.44 0.44 -4.70
N TYR A 113 3.01 -0.73 -4.44
CA TYR A 113 4.46 -0.91 -4.35
C TYR A 113 5.22 -0.66 -5.66
N ASP A 114 4.64 -1.04 -6.79
CA ASP A 114 5.24 -0.78 -8.10
C ASP A 114 5.17 0.71 -8.51
N LEU A 115 4.25 1.48 -7.89
CA LEU A 115 4.10 2.91 -8.14
C LEU A 115 4.97 3.76 -7.23
N SER A 116 5.13 3.38 -5.96
CA SER A 116 5.99 4.07 -5.00
C SER A 116 7.47 3.96 -5.39
N ARG A 117 7.91 2.80 -5.89
CA ARG A 117 9.33 2.59 -6.29
C ARG A 117 9.74 3.17 -7.65
N LYS A 118 8.81 3.81 -8.36
CA LYS A 118 9.05 4.51 -9.64
C LYS A 118 8.87 6.02 -9.51
N LYS A 119 8.48 6.51 -8.33
CA LYS A 119 8.17 7.92 -8.10
C LYS A 119 8.82 8.35 -6.80
N VAL A 120 9.75 9.27 -6.90
CA VAL A 120 10.27 10.00 -5.76
C VAL A 120 9.52 11.32 -5.58
N SER A 121 9.36 11.76 -4.34
CA SER A 121 8.84 13.10 -4.02
C SER A 121 10.00 14.08 -3.92
N PHE A 122 9.84 15.33 -4.36
CA PHE A 122 10.87 16.36 -4.14
C PHE A 122 11.21 16.59 -2.66
N GLN A 123 10.32 16.18 -1.75
CA GLN A 123 10.53 16.27 -0.31
C GLN A 123 11.45 15.16 0.22
N THR A 124 11.61 14.05 -0.49
CA THR A 124 12.35 12.86 -0.03
C THR A 124 13.58 12.55 -0.88
N ILE A 125 13.90 13.37 -1.88
CA ILE A 125 15.17 13.25 -2.61
C ILE A 125 16.32 13.61 -1.66
N CYS A 126 17.31 12.74 -1.55
CA CYS A 126 18.52 12.94 -0.75
C CYS A 126 18.23 13.07 0.75
N ASP A 127 17.27 12.30 1.25
CA ASP A 127 16.90 12.25 2.68
C ASP A 127 17.52 11.06 3.43
N GLY A 128 18.35 10.27 2.76
CA GLY A 128 19.03 9.10 3.30
C GLY A 128 18.32 7.77 3.05
N PHE A 129 17.11 7.78 2.46
CA PHE A 129 16.38 6.57 2.11
C PHE A 129 16.40 6.35 0.60
N THR A 130 16.46 5.09 0.18
CA THR A 130 16.39 4.74 -1.25
C THR A 130 14.98 4.25 -1.57
N GLU A 131 14.12 5.15 -2.05
CA GLU A 131 12.77 4.79 -2.52
C GLU A 131 12.77 4.42 -3.99
N LEU A 132 13.61 5.08 -4.80
CA LEU A 132 13.70 4.82 -6.23
C LEU A 132 14.53 3.56 -6.51
N LEU A 133 13.98 2.64 -7.30
CA LEU A 133 14.78 1.53 -7.81
C LEU A 133 15.95 2.05 -8.67
N PRO A 134 17.16 1.48 -8.54
CA PRO A 134 18.32 1.94 -9.29
C PRO A 134 18.05 1.98 -10.81
N ILE A 135 18.26 3.15 -11.40
CA ILE A 135 18.21 3.37 -12.85
C ILE A 135 19.62 3.51 -13.40
N ILE A 136 19.89 2.90 -14.55
CA ILE A 136 21.22 2.97 -15.17
C ILE A 136 21.29 4.20 -16.08
N ILE A 137 22.11 5.17 -15.70
CA ILE A 137 22.43 6.37 -16.50
C ILE A 137 23.94 6.41 -16.69
N ASP A 138 24.40 6.51 -17.94
CA ASP A 138 25.83 6.50 -18.31
C ASP A 138 26.65 5.33 -17.71
N GLY A 139 25.99 4.18 -17.53
CA GLY A 139 26.59 2.97 -16.97
C GLY A 139 26.73 2.96 -15.45
N GLN A 140 26.19 3.95 -14.75
CA GLN A 140 26.15 4.02 -13.29
C GLN A 140 24.73 3.79 -12.76
N ASN A 141 24.62 3.14 -11.60
CA ASN A 141 23.36 2.97 -10.88
C ASN A 141 23.04 4.27 -10.14
N GLN A 142 22.02 4.98 -10.61
CA GLN A 142 21.51 6.20 -10.01
C GLN A 142 20.23 5.91 -9.23
N THR A 143 20.06 6.57 -8.10
CA THR A 143 18.88 6.53 -7.24
C THR A 143 18.45 7.97 -6.91
N ASP A 144 17.43 8.12 -6.07
CA ASP A 144 17.12 9.38 -5.40
C ASP A 144 18.24 9.86 -4.45
N GLU A 145 19.08 8.94 -3.97
CA GLU A 145 20.22 9.23 -3.08
C GLU A 145 21.58 9.44 -3.77
N THR A 146 21.59 9.70 -5.08
CA THR A 146 22.84 9.95 -5.84
C THR A 146 22.94 11.40 -6.29
N GLU A 147 24.17 11.93 -6.37
CA GLU A 147 24.45 13.32 -6.76
C GLU A 147 23.80 14.39 -5.85
N CYS A 148 23.63 14.06 -4.57
CA CYS A 148 23.00 14.93 -3.58
C CYS A 148 23.72 16.27 -3.35
N GLU A 149 24.97 16.44 -3.82
CA GLU A 149 25.63 17.75 -3.79
C GLU A 149 24.92 18.79 -4.64
N GLN A 150 24.13 18.36 -5.63
CA GLN A 150 23.31 19.23 -6.47
C GLN A 150 21.93 19.54 -5.85
N TRP A 151 21.55 18.81 -4.79
CA TRP A 151 20.24 18.91 -4.14
C TRP A 151 20.40 19.27 -2.67
N SER A 152 20.47 20.57 -2.38
CA SER A 152 20.53 21.07 -1.00
C SER A 152 19.36 20.52 -0.19
N CYS A 153 19.64 19.89 0.96
CA CYS A 153 18.60 19.32 1.82
C CYS A 153 17.62 20.40 2.31
N ASN A 154 18.10 21.65 2.52
CA ASN A 154 17.26 22.82 2.75
C ASN A 154 16.98 23.50 1.41
N ASN A 155 15.76 23.32 0.89
CA ASN A 155 15.28 23.84 -0.38
C ASN A 155 13.79 24.22 -0.29
N THR A 156 13.22 24.75 -1.38
CA THR A 156 11.82 25.22 -1.40
C THR A 156 10.77 24.15 -1.03
N TYR A 157 11.08 22.86 -1.19
CA TYR A 157 10.18 21.76 -0.88
C TYR A 157 10.32 21.23 0.54
N THR A 158 11.49 21.42 1.15
CA THR A 158 11.79 20.94 2.49
C THR A 158 11.68 22.05 3.53
N HIS A 159 12.15 23.26 3.25
CA HIS A 159 12.18 24.38 4.19
C HIS A 159 10.84 24.63 4.92
N CYS A 160 10.85 24.48 6.24
CA CYS A 160 9.72 24.71 7.14
C CYS A 160 8.45 23.95 6.75
N ASN A 161 8.60 22.68 6.36
CA ASN A 161 7.50 21.80 6.00
C ASN A 161 7.04 20.91 7.16
N SER A 162 7.64 21.06 8.35
CA SER A 162 7.39 20.28 9.57
C SER A 162 7.78 18.80 9.49
N LEU A 163 8.59 18.41 8.50
CA LEU A 163 9.18 17.07 8.36
C LEU A 163 10.68 17.17 8.58
N TRP A 164 11.30 16.16 9.20
CA TRP A 164 12.74 16.17 9.47
C TRP A 164 13.52 15.56 8.30
N ASN A 165 13.69 16.32 7.21
CA ASN A 165 14.38 15.90 5.99
C ASN A 165 15.92 16.01 6.05
N CYS A 166 16.49 17.13 6.50
CA CYS A 166 17.93 17.22 6.74
C CYS A 166 18.29 16.46 8.02
N PHE A 167 19.43 15.74 8.02
CA PHE A 167 19.91 15.03 9.20
C PHE A 167 20.03 15.91 10.45
N ASP A 168 20.51 17.15 10.30
CA ASP A 168 20.62 18.13 11.38
C ASP A 168 19.33 18.94 11.62
N GLY A 169 18.30 18.72 10.80
CA GLY A 169 17.05 19.47 10.81
C GLY A 169 17.19 20.92 10.35
N ALA A 170 18.31 21.33 9.74
CA ALA A 170 18.60 22.73 9.42
C ALA A 170 17.54 23.46 8.57
N HIS A 171 16.63 22.73 7.94
CA HIS A 171 15.52 23.29 7.18
C HIS A 171 14.26 23.58 8.00
N GLU A 172 14.20 23.13 9.27
CA GLU A 172 13.08 23.35 10.21
C GLU A 172 13.39 24.35 11.34
N ILE A 173 14.54 25.03 11.28
CA ILE A 173 14.86 26.12 12.23
C ILE A 173 14.28 27.45 11.75
N ASP A 174 13.95 28.34 12.70
CA ASP A 174 13.52 29.72 12.44
C ASP A 174 12.27 29.86 11.53
N CYS A 175 11.41 28.84 11.53
CA CYS A 175 10.20 28.76 10.72
C CYS A 175 9.01 29.56 11.28
N ASP A 176 8.88 29.56 12.60
CA ASP A 176 7.71 30.13 13.28
C ASP A 176 7.82 31.65 13.40
N ARG A 177 6.89 32.36 12.76
CA ARG A 177 6.75 33.82 12.95
C ARG A 177 6.22 34.18 14.34
N LEU A 178 5.52 33.26 14.99
CA LEU A 178 4.94 33.41 16.34
C LEU A 178 5.24 32.13 17.14
N PRO A 179 6.49 31.94 17.59
CA PRO A 179 6.91 30.69 18.18
C PRO A 179 6.29 30.48 19.56
N THR A 180 6.00 29.22 19.90
CA THR A 180 5.41 28.83 21.20
C THR A 180 6.32 29.18 22.37
N ILE A 181 7.63 29.07 22.15
CA ILE A 181 8.68 29.56 23.03
C ILE A 181 9.72 30.29 22.21
N ASN A 182 10.33 31.34 22.75
CA ASN A 182 11.32 32.10 22.02
C ASN A 182 12.68 31.39 22.11
N CYS A 183 13.12 30.76 21.04
CA CYS A 183 14.42 30.10 20.97
C CYS A 183 15.51 30.99 20.36
N PRO A 184 16.78 30.81 20.74
CA PRO A 184 17.89 31.41 20.02
C PRO A 184 17.93 30.88 18.58
N LEU A 185 18.62 31.61 17.70
CA LEU A 185 18.92 31.13 16.34
C LEU A 185 19.61 29.76 16.39
N TYR A 186 19.39 28.94 15.35
CA TYR A 186 19.96 27.59 15.25
C TYR A 186 19.52 26.64 16.38
N HIS A 187 18.29 26.81 16.87
CA HIS A 187 17.69 25.88 17.81
C HIS A 187 16.34 25.37 17.29
N HIS A 188 16.09 24.09 17.55
CA HIS A 188 14.82 23.42 17.34
C HIS A 188 13.93 23.62 18.54
N ILE A 189 12.64 23.89 18.31
CA ILE A 189 11.65 23.79 19.38
C ILE A 189 11.30 22.32 19.53
N CYS A 190 11.50 21.75 20.72
CA CYS A 190 11.08 20.39 20.99
C CYS A 190 10.57 20.23 22.42
N ILE A 191 9.91 19.10 22.70
CA ILE A 191 9.46 18.77 24.05
C ILE A 191 10.53 17.88 24.68
N SER A 192 11.07 18.27 25.83
CA SER A 192 12.08 17.48 26.53
C SER A 192 11.55 16.10 26.89
N SER A 193 12.32 15.05 26.57
CA SER A 193 12.01 13.67 26.97
C SER A 193 11.98 13.48 28.49
N ASN A 194 12.73 14.31 29.24
CA ASN A 194 12.85 14.22 30.70
C ASN A 194 11.79 15.02 31.46
N THR A 195 11.49 16.26 31.02
CA THR A 195 10.61 17.18 31.77
C THR A 195 9.22 17.31 31.16
N THR A 196 8.99 16.81 29.94
CA THR A 196 7.74 16.99 29.17
C THR A 196 7.36 18.45 28.91
N GLN A 197 8.32 19.37 29.01
CA GLN A 197 8.15 20.81 28.73
C GLN A 197 8.83 21.20 27.42
N PHE A 198 8.36 22.28 26.80
CA PHE A 198 9.05 22.87 25.65
C PHE A 198 10.47 23.32 26.02
N MET A 199 11.42 23.00 25.16
CA MET A 199 12.82 23.39 25.25
C MET A 199 13.36 23.79 23.88
N CYS A 200 14.45 24.55 23.88
CA CYS A 200 15.21 24.88 22.69
C CYS A 200 16.38 23.90 22.60
N LEU A 201 16.34 23.00 21.62
CA LEU A 201 17.42 22.05 21.34
C LEU A 201 18.41 22.69 20.35
N PRO A 202 19.71 22.83 20.68
CA PRO A 202 20.71 23.28 19.73
C PRO A 202 20.78 22.36 18.51
N ILE A 203 21.04 22.92 17.32
CA ILE A 203 21.14 22.15 16.07
C ILE A 203 22.22 21.07 16.14
N GLU A 204 23.30 21.28 16.90
CA GLU A 204 24.38 20.31 17.07
C GLU A 204 23.97 19.08 17.88
N LYS A 205 22.81 19.14 18.53
CA LYS A 205 22.21 18.00 19.25
C LYS A 205 21.18 17.27 18.39
N ALA A 206 20.84 17.76 17.21
CA ALA A 206 20.07 16.97 16.26
C ALA A 206 20.91 15.79 15.73
N ASN A 207 20.29 14.61 15.68
CA ASN A 207 20.85 13.38 15.13
C ASN A 207 22.25 13.04 15.69
N ASN A 208 22.41 13.21 17.01
CA ASN A 208 23.66 12.97 17.72
C ASN A 208 23.75 11.55 18.32
N GLY A 209 22.68 10.76 18.18
CA GLY A 209 22.49 9.44 18.77
C GLY A 209 21.88 9.46 20.17
N GLN A 210 21.43 10.59 20.70
CA GLN A 210 20.84 10.74 22.04
C GLN A 210 19.46 11.38 21.95
N ILE A 211 18.47 10.68 22.50
CA ILE A 211 17.07 11.15 22.51
C ILE A 211 16.91 12.29 23.53
N ASP A 212 17.03 13.53 23.07
CA ASP A 212 16.77 14.73 23.85
C ASP A 212 15.27 15.12 23.78
N CYS A 213 14.61 14.83 22.65
CA CYS A 213 13.22 15.21 22.41
C CYS A 213 12.24 14.03 22.52
N LEU A 214 11.03 14.33 23.00
CA LEU A 214 9.99 13.36 23.22
C LEU A 214 9.59 12.70 21.90
N GLY A 215 9.57 11.37 21.89
CA GLY A 215 9.28 10.60 20.67
C GLY A 215 10.48 10.43 19.74
N SER A 216 11.71 10.77 20.18
CA SER A 216 12.92 10.63 19.35
C SER A 216 12.88 11.50 18.09
N THR A 217 12.16 12.62 18.13
CA THR A 217 11.97 13.50 16.97
C THR A 217 13.26 14.18 16.53
N ASP A 218 14.21 14.35 17.44
CA ASP A 218 15.56 14.88 17.19
C ASP A 218 16.52 13.83 16.61
N GLU A 219 16.13 12.56 16.58
CA GLU A 219 16.98 11.42 16.18
C GLU A 219 16.27 10.60 15.08
N PRO A 220 16.08 11.17 13.87
CA PRO A 220 15.48 10.47 12.74
C PRO A 220 16.33 9.24 12.34
N LYS A 221 15.67 8.13 12.03
CA LYS A 221 16.29 6.82 11.70
C LYS A 221 15.85 6.32 10.36
#